data_AF-A0A7C6AVM7-F1
#
_entry.id   AF-A0A7C6AVM7-F1
#
_cell.length_a   1.000
_cell.length_b   1.000
_cell.length_c   1.000
_cell.angle_alpha   90.00
_cell.angle_beta   90.00
_cell.angle_gamma   90.00
#
_symmetry.space_group_name_H-M   'P 1'
#
loop_
_entity.id
_entity.type
_entity.pdbx_description
1 polymer ?
#
loop_
_entity_poly.entity_id
_entity_poly.type
_entity_poly.pdbx_seq_one_letter_code
_entity_poly.pdbx_strand_id
1 'polypeptide(L)'
;MIRQRLTLMRSPWKKFNLNRMIAINSKILTESVLLKFPYEPTPDQRHFMEQFSDFLFSGAKNEIMLVKGYAGTGKTTLVATLVQVLRALNRGFVLLAPTGRAAKVLSQYSGFPASTI
;
A
#
# COMPACT_ATOMS: atom_id res chain seq x y z
N MET A 1 -19.12 -43.50 12.00
CA MET A 1 -20.24 -42.70 11.44
C MET A 1 -20.36 -41.45 12.30
N ILE A 2 -20.18 -40.20 11.88
CA ILE A 2 -20.18 -39.52 10.58
C ILE A 2 -19.24 -38.31 10.73
N ARG A 3 -18.16 -38.24 9.94
CA ARG A 3 -17.46 -36.98 9.64
C ARG A 3 -18.14 -36.39 8.40
N GLN A 4 -18.89 -35.30 8.53
CA GLN A 4 -19.37 -34.57 7.36
C GLN A 4 -18.69 -33.21 7.22
N ARG A 5 -17.96 -33.17 6.11
CA ARG A 5 -17.21 -32.12 5.44
C ARG A 5 -18.11 -30.91 5.15
N LEU A 6 -17.88 -29.81 5.86
CA LEU A 6 -18.39 -28.47 5.51
C LEU A 6 -17.78 -28.05 4.16
N THR A 7 -18.50 -28.33 3.08
CA THR A 7 -18.14 -27.94 1.73
C THR A 7 -18.84 -26.61 1.39
N LEU A 8 -18.06 -25.53 1.42
CA LEU A 8 -18.14 -24.34 0.56
C LEU A 8 -19.53 -23.95 -0.02
N MET A 9 -20.31 -23.17 0.72
CA MET A 9 -21.25 -22.21 0.11
C MET A 9 -20.59 -20.83 0.05
N ARG A 10 -20.04 -20.46 -1.11
CA ARG A 10 -19.64 -19.08 -1.43
C ARG A 10 -20.91 -18.27 -1.75
N SER A 11 -21.58 -17.75 -0.73
CA SER A 11 -22.77 -16.90 -0.90
C SER A 11 -22.43 -15.60 -1.66
N PRO A 12 -23.14 -15.24 -2.74
CA PRO A 12 -22.91 -14.01 -3.51
C PRO A 12 -22.95 -12.73 -2.65
N TRP A 13 -23.82 -12.70 -1.65
CA TRP A 13 -24.02 -11.57 -0.73
C TRP A 13 -22.78 -11.22 0.10
N LYS A 14 -22.01 -12.22 0.56
CA LYS A 14 -20.73 -11.98 1.25
C LYS A 14 -19.69 -11.35 0.33
N LYS A 15 -19.64 -11.77 -0.93
CA LYS A 15 -18.70 -11.23 -1.93
C LYS A 15 -19.07 -9.79 -2.31
N PHE A 16 -20.36 -9.49 -2.45
CA PHE A 16 -20.85 -8.14 -2.71
C PHE A 16 -20.51 -7.16 -1.58
N ASN A 17 -20.79 -7.54 -0.32
CA ASN A 17 -20.47 -6.69 0.83
C ASN A 17 -18.96 -6.50 1.01
N LEU A 18 -18.17 -7.54 0.77
CA LEU A 18 -16.71 -7.46 0.85
C LEU A 18 -16.13 -6.49 -0.18
N ASN A 19 -16.57 -6.57 -1.44
CA ASN A 19 -16.12 -5.65 -2.49
C ASN A 19 -16.45 -4.18 -2.15
N ARG A 20 -17.64 -3.93 -1.59
CA ARG A 20 -18.05 -2.60 -1.15
C ARG A 20 -17.17 -2.07 -0.01
N MET A 21 -16.85 -2.91 0.97
CA MET A 21 -15.96 -2.55 2.08
C MET A 21 -14.53 -2.28 1.60
N ILE A 22 -14.02 -3.10 0.68
CA ILE A 22 -12.69 -2.90 0.05
C ILE A 22 -12.64 -1.55 -0.66
N ALA A 23 -13.65 -1.24 -1.48
CA ALA A 23 -13.70 0.04 -2.20
C ALA A 23 -13.75 1.26 -1.26
N ILE A 24 -14.52 1.17 -0.16
CA ILE A 24 -14.58 2.24 0.85
C ILE A 24 -13.22 2.42 1.53
N ASN A 25 -12.57 1.32 1.93
CA ASN A 25 -11.28 1.38 2.60
C ASN A 25 -10.17 1.91 1.68
N SER A 26 -10.17 1.52 0.41
CA SER A 26 -9.23 2.02 -0.60
C SER A 26 -9.37 3.53 -0.80
N LYS A 27 -10.62 4.02 -0.90
CA LYS A 27 -10.88 5.46 -1.02
C LYS A 27 -10.40 6.23 0.22
N ILE A 28 -10.72 5.76 1.43
CA ILE A 28 -10.30 6.39 2.68
C ILE A 28 -8.76 6.46 2.78
N LEU A 29 -8.08 5.37 2.38
CA LEU A 29 -6.63 5.32 2.37
C LEU A 29 -6.04 6.31 1.36
N THR A 30 -6.60 6.38 0.15
CA THR A 30 -6.16 7.33 -0.88
C THR A 30 -6.25 8.76 -0.35
N GLU A 31 -7.38 9.16 0.24
CA GLU A 31 -7.54 10.48 0.86
C GLU A 31 -6.53 10.72 2.00
N SER A 32 -6.28 9.70 2.82
CA SER A 32 -5.29 9.79 3.91
C SER A 32 -3.87 10.00 3.39
N VAL A 33 -3.52 9.40 2.25
CA VAL A 33 -2.22 9.60 1.60
C VAL A 33 -2.14 11.00 1.00
N LEU A 34 -3.18 11.44 0.28
CA LEU A 34 -3.26 12.77 -0.31
C LEU A 34 -3.10 13.87 0.74
N LEU A 35 -3.79 13.76 1.88
CA LEU A 35 -3.73 14.72 2.98
C LEU A 35 -2.34 14.80 3.65
N LYS A 36 -1.56 13.71 3.62
CA LYS A 36 -0.20 13.67 4.19
C LYS A 36 0.88 13.94 3.14
N PHE A 37 0.52 14.08 1.88
CA PHE A 37 1.50 14.33 0.83
C PHE A 37 1.96 15.79 0.93
N PRO A 38 3.27 16.06 0.97
CA PRO A 38 3.79 17.40 1.29
C PRO A 38 3.65 18.44 0.17
N TYR A 39 3.16 18.03 -1.01
CA TYR A 39 3.05 18.86 -2.21
C TYR A 39 1.70 18.65 -2.89
N GLU A 40 1.34 19.49 -3.85
CA GLU A 40 0.21 19.20 -4.73
C GLU A 40 0.59 18.00 -5.64
N PRO A 41 -0.13 16.87 -5.56
CA PRO A 41 0.21 15.68 -6.32
C PRO A 41 -0.08 15.87 -7.81
N THR A 42 0.83 15.40 -8.66
CA THR A 42 0.56 15.33 -10.10
C THR A 42 -0.54 14.29 -10.39
N PRO A 43 -1.17 14.32 -11.58
CA PRO A 43 -2.15 13.30 -11.97
C PRO A 43 -1.61 11.87 -11.84
N ASP A 44 -0.37 11.64 -12.26
CA ASP A 44 0.28 10.33 -12.15
C ASP A 44 0.53 9.91 -10.68
N GLN A 45 0.90 10.86 -9.82
CA GLN A 45 1.09 10.59 -8.40
C GLN A 45 -0.23 10.26 -7.72
N ARG A 46 -1.31 11.00 -8.02
CA ARG A 46 -2.66 10.70 -7.53
C ARG A 46 -3.12 9.33 -7.99
N HIS A 47 -2.97 9.03 -9.28
CA HIS A 47 -3.33 7.73 -9.84
C HIS A 47 -2.54 6.59 -9.20
N PHE A 48 -1.26 6.80 -8.93
CA PHE A 48 -0.43 5.86 -8.18
C PHE A 48 -0.96 5.62 -6.76
N MET A 49 -1.40 6.65 -6.04
CA MET A 49 -1.95 6.52 -4.68
C MET A 49 -3.26 5.73 -4.65
N GLU A 50 -4.11 5.91 -5.68
CA GLU A 50 -5.32 5.11 -5.88
C GLU A 50 -4.96 3.63 -6.12
N GLN A 51 -4.08 3.36 -7.08
CA GLN A 51 -3.63 1.98 -7.38
C GLN A 51 -2.96 1.31 -6.17
N PHE A 52 -2.15 2.05 -5.42
CA PHE A 52 -1.51 1.54 -4.21
C PHE A 52 -2.54 1.17 -3.14
N SER A 53 -3.62 1.95 -3.04
CA SER A 53 -4.68 1.68 -2.08
C SER A 53 -5.45 0.42 -2.44
N ASP A 54 -5.76 0.23 -3.72
CA ASP A 54 -6.36 -1.00 -4.21
C ASP A 54 -5.44 -2.21 -4.03
N PHE A 55 -4.14 -2.05 -4.30
CA PHE A 55 -3.12 -3.08 -4.06
C PHE A 55 -3.07 -3.51 -2.60
N LEU A 56 -3.17 -2.57 -1.64
CA LEU A 56 -3.17 -2.90 -0.21
C LEU A 56 -4.43 -3.65 0.27
N PHE A 57 -5.57 -3.47 -0.42
CA PHE A 57 -6.85 -4.06 -0.03
C PHE A 57 -7.38 -5.16 -0.98
N SER A 58 -6.62 -5.52 -2.02
CA SER A 58 -6.97 -6.58 -2.99
C SER A 58 -7.31 -7.92 -2.34
N GLY A 59 -6.70 -8.23 -1.20
CA GLY A 59 -6.79 -9.50 -0.49
C GLY A 59 -6.04 -10.67 -1.16
N ALA A 60 -5.35 -10.42 -2.28
CA ALA A 60 -4.53 -11.42 -2.94
C ALA A 60 -3.19 -11.59 -2.20
N LYS A 61 -2.67 -12.82 -2.19
CA LYS A 61 -1.39 -13.16 -1.56
C LYS A 61 -0.27 -13.05 -2.58
N ASN A 62 0.91 -12.65 -2.14
CA ASN A 62 2.14 -12.59 -2.94
C ASN A 62 2.04 -11.67 -4.16
N GLU A 63 1.32 -10.55 -4.05
CA GLU A 63 1.27 -9.56 -5.11
C GLU A 63 2.50 -8.67 -5.14
N ILE A 64 2.85 -8.19 -6.33
CA ILE A 64 3.98 -7.30 -6.57
C ILE A 64 3.47 -6.09 -7.34
N MET A 65 3.80 -4.90 -6.84
CA MET A 65 3.58 -3.64 -7.52
C MET A 65 4.91 -3.00 -7.87
N LEU A 66 5.12 -2.70 -9.16
CA LEU A 66 6.36 -2.11 -9.65
C LEU A 66 6.15 -0.63 -9.96
N VAL A 67 6.94 0.23 -9.33
CA VAL A 67 6.89 1.68 -9.52
C VAL A 67 8.05 2.14 -10.39
N LYS A 68 7.75 2.73 -11.53
CA LYS A 68 8.74 3.32 -12.44
C LYS A 68 8.53 4.82 -12.57
N GLY A 69 9.62 5.55 -12.80
CA GLY A 69 9.58 6.98 -13.05
C GLY A 69 10.98 7.56 -13.13
N TYR A 70 11.12 8.68 -13.85
CA TYR A 70 12.40 9.36 -14.04
C TYR A 70 13.00 9.92 -12.73
N ALA A 71 14.27 10.31 -12.76
CA ALA A 71 14.88 11.00 -11.63
C ALA A 71 14.09 12.29 -11.31
N GLY A 72 13.93 12.61 -10.02
CA GLY A 72 13.21 13.81 -9.59
C GLY A 72 11.68 13.71 -9.55
N THR A 73 11.05 12.59 -9.96
CA THR A 73 9.58 12.46 -9.96
C THR A 73 8.92 12.19 -8.59
N GLY A 74 9.67 12.37 -7.48
CA GLY A 74 9.11 12.25 -6.13
C GLY A 74 8.84 10.82 -5.63
N LYS A 75 9.38 9.77 -6.26
CA LYS A 75 9.18 8.36 -5.84
C LYS A 75 9.53 8.12 -4.37
N THR A 76 10.66 8.65 -3.90
CA THR A 76 11.07 8.51 -2.49
C THR A 76 10.10 9.22 -1.55
N THR A 77 9.60 10.39 -1.95
CA THR A 77 8.57 11.13 -1.21
C THR A 77 7.27 10.34 -1.14
N LEU A 78 6.82 9.74 -2.25
CA LEU A 78 5.65 8.84 -2.26
C LEU A 78 5.84 7.71 -1.26
N VAL A 79 6.97 6.98 -1.32
CA VAL A 79 7.25 5.87 -0.40
C VAL A 79 7.23 6.36 1.06
N ALA A 80 7.85 7.51 1.36
CA ALA A 80 7.85 8.11 2.68
C ALA A 80 6.43 8.41 3.20
N THR A 81 5.58 9.05 2.38
CA THR A 81 4.19 9.33 2.74
C THR A 81 3.40 8.03 2.96
N LEU A 82 3.58 7.05 2.08
CA LEU A 82 2.89 5.76 2.19
C LEU A 82 3.23 5.04 3.50
N VAL A 83 4.50 4.96 3.90
CA VAL A 83 4.86 4.28 5.15
C VAL A 83 4.37 5.01 6.40
N GLN A 84 4.27 6.34 6.36
CA GLN A 84 3.62 7.08 7.45
C GLN A 84 2.13 6.75 7.58
N VAL A 85 1.44 6.54 6.46
CA VAL A 85 0.04 6.10 6.45
C VAL A 85 -0.07 4.66 6.94
N LEU A 86 0.77 3.75 6.45
CA LEU A 86 0.81 2.36 6.91
C LEU A 86 1.07 2.27 8.42
N ARG A 87 1.98 3.09 8.95
CA ARG A 87 2.24 3.18 10.39
C ARG A 87 1.00 3.60 11.17
N ALA A 88 0.26 4.61 10.70
CA ALA A 88 -0.97 5.08 11.33
C ALA A 88 -2.08 4.01 11.29
N LEU A 89 -2.08 3.14 10.29
CA LEU A 89 -2.99 1.99 10.18
C LEU A 89 -2.53 0.75 10.94
N ASN A 90 -1.43 0.82 11.70
CA ASN A 90 -0.79 -0.32 12.36
C ASN A 90 -0.53 -1.51 11.41
N ARG A 91 -0.23 -1.21 10.14
CA ARG A 91 0.21 -2.21 9.16
C ARG A 91 1.73 -2.35 9.26
N GLY A 92 2.20 -3.58 9.41
CA GLY A 92 3.63 -3.88 9.38
C GLY A 92 4.22 -3.66 7.99
N PHE A 93 5.44 -3.12 7.93
CA PHE A 93 6.21 -2.93 6.70
C PHE A 93 7.71 -3.06 7.00
N VAL A 94 8.49 -3.35 5.95
CA VAL A 94 9.95 -3.36 5.98
C VAL A 94 10.44 -2.50 4.81
N LEU A 95 11.43 -1.64 5.08
CA LEU A 95 12.05 -0.80 4.06
C LEU A 95 13.41 -1.40 3.68
N LEU A 96 13.58 -1.69 2.39
CA LEU A 96 14.79 -2.30 1.85
C LEU A 96 15.35 -1.48 0.70
N ALA A 97 16.66 -1.48 0.53
CA ALA A 97 17.33 -0.84 -0.59
C ALA A 97 18.58 -1.64 -1.04
N PRO A 98 19.04 -1.53 -2.29
CA PRO A 98 20.15 -2.35 -2.80
C PRO A 98 21.54 -1.93 -2.29
N THR A 99 21.69 -0.72 -1.74
CA THR A 99 22.98 -0.22 -1.23
C THR A 99 22.79 0.50 0.10
N GLY A 100 23.83 0.52 0.94
CA GLY A 100 23.79 1.22 2.23
C GLY A 100 23.51 2.72 2.10
N ARG A 101 24.01 3.37 1.04
CA ARG A 101 23.70 4.78 0.76
C ARG A 101 22.21 4.98 0.46
N ALA A 102 21.61 4.11 -0.35
CA ALA A 102 20.19 4.17 -0.66
C ALA A 102 19.31 3.88 0.58
N ALA A 103 19.70 2.91 1.42
CA ALA A 103 19.01 2.62 2.68
C ALA A 103 19.07 3.81 3.65
N LYS A 104 20.22 4.49 3.76
CA LYS A 104 20.37 5.70 4.58
C LYS A 104 19.44 6.82 4.10
N VAL A 105 19.40 7.09 2.79
CA VAL A 105 18.50 8.09 2.21
C VAL A 105 17.03 7.73 2.46
N LEU A 106 16.64 6.47 2.19
CA LEU A 106 15.28 6.01 2.41
C LEU A 106 14.86 6.14 3.88
N SER A 107 15.76 5.82 4.82
CA SER A 107 15.50 5.98 6.25
C SER A 107 15.28 7.44 6.64
N GLN A 108 16.12 8.35 6.11
CA GLN A 108 16.02 9.77 6.39
C GLN A 108 14.72 10.39 5.87
N TYR A 109 14.31 10.06 4.64
CA TYR A 109 13.08 10.59 4.05
C TYR A 109 11.81 10.01 4.69
N SER A 110 11.84 8.71 5.04
CA SER A 110 10.66 8.04 5.60
C SER A 110 10.50 8.24 7.10
N GLY A 111 11.58 8.52 7.83
CA GLY A 111 11.58 8.54 9.29
C GLY A 111 11.57 7.16 9.93
N PHE A 112 11.73 6.09 9.14
CA PHE A 112 11.74 4.70 9.62
C PHE A 112 13.04 3.99 9.24
N PRO A 113 13.49 2.99 10.02
CA PRO A 113 14.68 2.23 9.65
C PRO A 113 14.52 1.52 8.30
N ALA A 114 15.52 1.67 7.43
CA ALA A 114 15.66 0.88 6.21
C ALA A 114 17.02 0.15 6.22
N SER A 115 17.04 -1.07 5.69
CA SER A 115 18.24 -1.90 5.60
C SER A 115 18.57 -2.25 4.16
N THR A 116 19.75 -2.81 3.94
CA THR A 116 20.07 -3.42 2.66
C THR A 116 19.28 -4.72 2.47
N ILE A 117 19.03 -5.10 1.21
CA ILE A 117 18.61 -6.47 0.86
C ILE A 117 19.75 -7.46 1.09
#